data_AF-A0A9E4NNE7-F1
#
_entry.id   AF-A0A9E4NNE7-F1
#
_cell.length_a   1.000
_cell.length_b   1.000
_cell.length_c   1.000
_cell.angle_alpha   90.00
_cell.angle_beta   90.00
_cell.angle_gamma   90.00
#
_symmetry.space_group_name_H-M   'P 1'
#
loop_
_entity.id
_entity.type
_entity.pdbx_description
1 polymer ?
#
loop_
_entity_poly.entity_id
_entity_poly.type
_entity_poly.pdbx_seq_one_letter_code
_entity_poly.pdbx_strand_id
1 'polypeptide(L)'
;MNQTGTKSKKGLLQLIKNAFAGLSQCEEIDLKESYHLHGTKVKVPIHCYPLQINLPPDGKALHLYPESLTNAIDNSCNSNSFIVFDPETYYKQISGFFRVGDGEKLVIGSQDKERQRTFLNMQPKFSDYVFSITNEDGNLIFRDYSPKAGSCMSPLLKDKKMMRVATWRRKKLKRIAKLFNGEIAALQKDRALNLIQDVNRIMENEAFREKDMAGNPGGVVRLPDDMAPFIIGDLHGKVDNLLVILSQNGFLEAMELGKACLVILGDAVHSEEEGRFHEMDSSILIMDIIFRLKQQFPQQVFYLRGNHDGFSDEIAKGGVAQGLLWKKALNKIRGKEYRKEMERFYDLLPYVAYSGQMVCCHAAPPTSKTKPEILVNIKSNPGLIKELCQNRLQKPNRPGGYTKGDIKRFRKLFNLSADVPVIVGHTPITLDNTLWSNVGDIENHYVVYGGYDQWIGVMVRLGDKMFPLNYPVEPLLDYINSLAE
;
A
#
# COMPACT_ATOMS: atom_id res chain seq x y z
N MET A 1 -32.02 -30.22 58.72
CA MET A 1 -31.71 -29.15 57.76
C MET A 1 -30.53 -29.59 56.89
N ASN A 2 -30.61 -29.31 55.60
CA ASN A 2 -29.58 -29.44 54.55
C ASN A 2 -29.34 -30.87 54.04
N GLN A 3 -30.08 -31.29 53.01
CA GLN A 3 -29.91 -31.00 51.57
C GLN A 3 -28.80 -31.81 50.91
N THR A 4 -29.29 -32.74 50.10
CA THR A 4 -28.64 -33.55 49.08
C THR A 4 -27.87 -32.70 48.08
N GLY A 5 -26.58 -32.96 47.93
CA GLY A 5 -25.71 -32.32 46.94
C GLY A 5 -25.43 -33.24 45.75
N THR A 6 -26.39 -33.40 44.84
CA THR A 6 -26.13 -33.97 43.50
C THR A 6 -25.36 -32.95 42.65
N LYS A 7 -24.03 -32.93 42.76
CA LYS A 7 -23.17 -32.10 41.92
C LYS A 7 -22.87 -32.77 40.57
N SER A 8 -23.43 -32.15 39.54
CA SER A 8 -22.79 -31.90 38.23
C SER A 8 -22.35 -33.08 37.34
N LYS A 9 -23.32 -33.83 36.80
CA LYS A 9 -23.19 -34.42 35.45
C LYS A 9 -23.58 -33.43 34.32
N LYS A 10 -24.22 -32.30 34.66
CA LYS A 10 -24.63 -31.26 33.69
C LYS A 10 -23.46 -30.37 33.20
N GLY A 11 -22.36 -30.26 33.93
CA GLY A 11 -21.21 -29.44 33.54
C GLY A 11 -20.35 -30.06 32.43
N LEU A 12 -20.08 -31.38 32.50
CA LEU A 12 -19.25 -32.07 31.52
C LEU A 12 -19.91 -32.16 30.15
N LEU A 13 -21.22 -32.44 30.11
CA LEU A 13 -22.00 -32.47 28.87
C LEU A 13 -22.14 -31.10 28.23
N GLN A 14 -22.19 -30.02 29.02
CA GLN A 14 -22.21 -28.65 28.51
C GLN A 14 -20.82 -28.21 28.02
N LEU A 15 -19.74 -28.63 28.69
CA LEU A 15 -18.36 -28.43 28.26
C LEU A 15 -18.05 -29.19 26.96
N ILE A 16 -18.52 -30.43 26.84
CA ILE A 16 -18.46 -31.20 25.58
C ILE A 16 -19.35 -30.54 24.52
N LYS A 17 -20.58 -30.14 24.84
CA LYS A 17 -21.42 -29.40 23.87
C LYS A 17 -20.80 -28.08 23.42
N ASN A 18 -20.07 -27.37 24.27
CA ASN A 18 -19.40 -26.12 23.91
C ASN A 18 -18.09 -26.38 23.14
N ALA A 19 -17.33 -27.42 23.49
CA ALA A 19 -16.17 -27.88 22.73
C ALA A 19 -16.54 -28.42 21.34
N PHE A 20 -17.75 -28.96 21.20
CA PHE A 20 -18.31 -29.51 19.97
C PHE A 20 -19.39 -28.61 19.33
N ALA A 21 -19.65 -27.40 19.86
CA ALA A 21 -20.64 -26.46 19.31
C ALA A 21 -20.21 -25.92 17.93
N GLY A 22 -18.91 -25.96 17.64
CA GLY A 22 -18.33 -25.70 16.32
C GLY A 22 -18.38 -26.90 15.37
N LEU A 23 -18.61 -28.12 15.88
CA LEU A 23 -18.73 -29.37 15.11
C LEU A 23 -20.16 -29.56 14.59
N SER A 24 -20.72 -28.53 13.95
CA SER A 24 -21.66 -28.82 12.88
C SER A 24 -20.94 -29.75 11.90
N GLN A 25 -21.57 -30.86 11.47
CA GLN A 25 -21.07 -31.67 10.35
C GLN A 25 -20.72 -30.71 9.20
N CYS A 26 -19.44 -30.41 9.05
CA CYS A 26 -18.90 -29.63 7.96
C CYS A 26 -18.46 -30.68 6.97
N GLU A 27 -19.28 -30.90 5.95
CA GLU A 27 -18.96 -31.86 4.91
C GLU A 27 -17.65 -31.41 4.24
N GLU A 28 -16.65 -32.28 4.26
CA GLU A 28 -15.42 -32.04 3.54
C GLU A 28 -15.61 -32.52 2.11
N ILE A 29 -15.46 -31.60 1.15
CA ILE A 29 -15.67 -31.87 -0.27
C ILE A 29 -14.38 -31.60 -1.05
N ASP A 30 -14.00 -32.54 -1.91
CA ASP A 30 -12.98 -32.33 -2.93
C ASP A 30 -13.64 -31.81 -4.22
N LEU A 31 -13.45 -30.52 -4.52
CA LEU A 31 -14.09 -29.87 -5.67
C LEU A 31 -13.43 -30.30 -6.98
N LYS A 32 -13.99 -31.34 -7.61
CA LYS A 32 -13.65 -31.75 -8.99
C LYS A 32 -14.54 -31.10 -10.05
N GLU A 33 -15.76 -30.72 -9.65
CA GLU A 33 -16.77 -30.08 -10.50
C GLU A 33 -17.48 -28.96 -9.74
N SER A 34 -18.49 -28.35 -10.37
CA SER A 34 -19.25 -27.27 -9.73
C SER A 34 -20.12 -27.82 -8.59
N TYR A 35 -20.13 -27.13 -7.46
CA TYR A 35 -20.86 -27.51 -6.26
C TYR A 35 -21.79 -26.38 -5.83
N HIS A 36 -23.07 -26.70 -5.65
CA HIS A 36 -24.10 -25.76 -5.20
C HIS A 36 -24.22 -25.80 -3.67
N LEU A 37 -23.91 -24.69 -3.00
CA LEU A 37 -24.21 -24.51 -1.58
C LEU A 37 -25.65 -24.06 -1.40
N HIS A 38 -26.38 -24.80 -0.58
CA HIS A 38 -27.76 -24.48 -0.18
C HIS A 38 -27.83 -24.27 1.34
N GLY A 39 -27.32 -23.15 1.84
CA GLY A 39 -27.38 -22.81 3.27
C GLY A 39 -26.52 -23.65 4.23
N THR A 40 -25.76 -24.62 3.71
CA THR A 40 -24.87 -25.49 4.49
C THR A 40 -23.45 -24.92 4.59
N LYS A 41 -22.68 -25.42 5.56
CA LYS A 41 -21.23 -25.20 5.64
C LYS A 41 -20.52 -26.36 4.97
N VAL A 42 -19.54 -26.07 4.13
CA VAL A 42 -18.65 -27.09 3.56
C VAL A 42 -17.20 -26.69 3.76
N LYS A 43 -16.35 -27.68 3.99
CA LYS A 43 -14.90 -27.53 4.08
C LYS A 43 -14.30 -28.00 2.76
N VAL A 44 -13.43 -27.19 2.19
CA VAL A 44 -12.69 -27.54 0.97
C VAL A 44 -11.21 -27.48 1.33
N PRO A 45 -10.50 -28.62 1.33
CA PRO A 45 -9.05 -28.63 1.44
C PRO A 45 -8.46 -28.14 0.11
N ILE A 46 -8.18 -26.83 0.02
CA ILE A 46 -7.65 -26.26 -1.22
C ILE A 46 -6.14 -26.48 -1.28
N HIS A 47 -5.74 -27.53 -1.98
CA HIS A 47 -4.35 -27.80 -2.29
C HIS A 47 -4.02 -27.33 -3.71
N CYS A 48 -3.78 -26.01 -3.84
CA CYS A 48 -3.15 -25.40 -5.02
C CYS A 48 -4.01 -25.16 -6.27
N TYR A 49 -5.34 -25.02 -6.16
CA TYR A 49 -6.15 -24.55 -7.29
C TYR A 49 -7.10 -23.39 -6.91
N PRO A 50 -7.32 -22.44 -7.83
CA PRO A 50 -8.24 -21.33 -7.58
C PRO A 50 -9.70 -21.75 -7.73
N LEU A 51 -10.60 -20.99 -7.11
CA LEU A 51 -12.05 -21.17 -7.20
C LEU A 51 -12.73 -19.97 -7.85
N GLN A 52 -13.84 -20.24 -8.53
CA GLN A 52 -14.85 -19.24 -8.84
C GLN A 52 -16.06 -19.44 -7.94
N ILE A 53 -16.53 -18.37 -7.32
CA ILE A 53 -17.73 -18.33 -6.50
C ILE A 53 -18.75 -17.45 -7.22
N ASN A 54 -19.90 -18.00 -7.58
CA ASN A 54 -21.00 -17.25 -8.16
C ASN A 54 -22.02 -16.97 -7.06
N LEU A 55 -22.20 -15.69 -6.74
CA LEU A 55 -23.09 -15.23 -5.68
C LEU A 55 -24.49 -14.88 -6.22
N PRO A 56 -25.56 -15.21 -5.48
CA PRO A 56 -26.90 -14.76 -5.81
C PRO A 56 -27.09 -13.25 -5.49
N PRO A 57 -28.09 -12.57 -6.09
CA PRO A 57 -29.12 -13.12 -6.99
C PRO A 57 -28.74 -13.10 -8.48
N ASP A 58 -27.71 -12.36 -8.89
CA ASP A 58 -27.37 -12.12 -10.30
C ASP A 58 -26.19 -12.95 -10.81
N GLY A 59 -25.69 -13.88 -10.00
CA GLY A 59 -24.58 -14.75 -10.37
C GLY A 59 -23.23 -14.03 -10.41
N LYS A 60 -23.05 -12.96 -9.62
CA LYS A 60 -21.77 -12.23 -9.55
C LYS A 60 -20.62 -13.21 -9.27
N ALA A 61 -19.72 -13.33 -10.23
CA ALA A 61 -18.54 -14.17 -10.12
C ALA A 61 -17.45 -13.45 -9.31
N LEU A 62 -16.94 -14.13 -8.29
CA LEU A 62 -15.73 -13.77 -7.57
C LEU A 62 -14.69 -14.85 -7.78
N HIS A 63 -13.43 -14.46 -7.91
CA HIS A 63 -12.30 -15.40 -8.00
C HIS A 63 -11.54 -15.41 -6.67
N LEU A 64 -11.21 -16.62 -6.23
CA LEU A 64 -10.41 -16.90 -5.03
C LEU A 64 -9.13 -17.60 -5.47
N TYR A 65 -7.99 -16.96 -5.27
CA TYR A 65 -6.68 -17.49 -5.62
C TYR A 65 -5.80 -17.57 -4.36
N PRO A 66 -4.95 -18.62 -4.22
CA PRO A 66 -3.85 -18.58 -3.28
C PRO A 66 -2.98 -17.34 -3.56
N GLU A 67 -2.57 -16.64 -2.50
CA GLU A 67 -1.68 -15.49 -2.64
C GLU A 67 -0.26 -15.97 -2.92
N SER A 68 0.12 -16.02 -4.19
CA SER A 68 1.44 -16.49 -4.61
C SER A 68 2.51 -15.41 -4.43
N LEU A 69 3.59 -15.75 -3.72
CA LEU A 69 4.82 -14.97 -3.64
C LEU A 69 5.78 -15.40 -4.75
N THR A 70 6.55 -14.46 -5.30
CA THR A 70 7.51 -14.69 -6.39
C THR A 70 8.66 -15.61 -5.97
N ASN A 71 8.96 -15.71 -4.67
CA ASN A 71 9.94 -16.64 -4.09
C ASN A 71 9.54 -18.12 -4.14
N ALA A 72 8.36 -18.45 -4.66
CA ALA A 72 7.99 -19.84 -4.97
C ALA A 72 8.77 -20.33 -6.20
N ILE A 73 10.08 -20.56 -6.02
CA ILE A 73 10.97 -21.27 -6.97
C ILE A 73 10.51 -22.73 -7.14
N ASP A 74 9.68 -23.23 -6.24
CA ASP A 74 8.84 -24.41 -6.45
C ASP A 74 7.39 -23.98 -6.65
N ASN A 75 6.68 -24.60 -7.60
CA ASN A 75 5.25 -24.43 -7.84
C ASN A 75 4.35 -24.88 -6.64
N SER A 76 4.85 -24.85 -5.41
CA SER A 76 4.12 -25.16 -4.19
C SER A 76 3.37 -23.92 -3.67
N CYS A 77 2.08 -24.06 -3.35
CA CYS A 77 1.34 -23.03 -2.63
C CYS A 77 1.89 -22.92 -1.20
N ASN A 78 2.92 -22.10 -1.00
CA ASN A 78 3.52 -21.87 0.32
C ASN A 78 2.82 -20.76 1.12
N SER A 79 1.70 -20.22 0.62
CA SER A 79 0.92 -19.20 1.32
C SER A 79 -0.38 -19.79 1.83
N ASN A 80 -0.57 -19.72 3.15
CA ASN A 80 -1.84 -19.96 3.81
C ASN A 80 -2.80 -18.77 3.65
N SER A 81 -2.53 -17.80 2.77
CA SER A 81 -3.40 -16.66 2.50
C SER A 81 -4.02 -16.75 1.11
N PHE A 82 -5.27 -16.32 0.99
CA PHE A 82 -5.99 -16.29 -0.27
C PHE A 82 -6.49 -14.88 -0.56
N ILE A 83 -6.54 -14.50 -1.83
CA ILE A 83 -7.14 -13.25 -2.29
C ILE A 83 -8.46 -13.50 -3.00
N VAL A 84 -9.46 -12.68 -2.67
CA VAL A 84 -10.81 -12.67 -3.25
C VAL A 84 -11.00 -11.37 -4.01
N PHE A 85 -11.34 -11.45 -5.30
CA PHE A 85 -11.50 -10.28 -6.15
C PHE A 85 -12.53 -10.49 -7.25
N ASP A 86 -12.95 -9.39 -7.87
CA ASP A 86 -13.78 -9.41 -9.07
C ASP A 86 -12.91 -9.66 -10.34
N PRO A 87 -13.06 -10.80 -11.01
CA PRO A 87 -12.25 -11.14 -12.18
C PRO A 87 -12.52 -10.28 -13.41
N GLU A 88 -13.63 -9.52 -13.44
CA GLU A 88 -13.97 -8.63 -14.56
C GLU A 88 -13.12 -7.37 -14.58
N THR A 89 -12.74 -6.88 -13.40
CA THR A 89 -12.04 -5.61 -13.17
C THR A 89 -10.58 -5.81 -12.77
N TYR A 90 -10.28 -6.79 -11.92
CA TYR A 90 -8.94 -6.98 -11.30
C TYR A 90 -7.77 -7.04 -12.29
N TYR A 91 -7.96 -7.64 -13.46
CA TYR A 91 -6.90 -7.78 -14.47
C TYR A 91 -6.79 -6.60 -15.45
N LYS A 92 -7.68 -5.61 -15.38
CA LYS A 92 -7.82 -4.55 -16.40
C LYS A 92 -7.53 -3.14 -15.86
N GLN A 93 -7.68 -2.94 -14.56
CA GLN A 93 -7.54 -1.63 -13.91
C GLN A 93 -7.04 -1.80 -12.49
N ILE A 94 -6.64 -0.69 -11.87
CA ILE A 94 -6.38 -0.66 -10.43
C ILE A 94 -7.67 -1.07 -9.70
N SER A 95 -7.59 -2.17 -8.94
CA SER A 95 -8.77 -2.81 -8.33
C SER A 95 -8.50 -3.21 -6.89
N GLY A 96 -9.56 -3.26 -6.08
CA GLY A 96 -9.47 -3.79 -4.73
C GLY A 96 -9.52 -5.33 -4.72
N PHE A 97 -9.15 -5.89 -3.58
CA PHE A 97 -9.29 -7.31 -3.26
C PHE A 97 -9.40 -7.47 -1.75
N PHE A 98 -9.94 -8.60 -1.30
CA PHE A 98 -9.89 -9.01 0.11
C PHE A 98 -8.87 -10.11 0.28
N ARG A 99 -8.10 -10.06 1.36
CA ARG A 99 -7.27 -11.19 1.80
C ARG A 99 -8.04 -11.98 2.85
N VAL A 100 -7.88 -13.30 2.82
CA VAL A 100 -8.31 -14.23 3.86
C VAL A 100 -7.06 -14.99 4.30
N GLY A 101 -6.35 -14.43 5.27
CA GLY A 101 -5.20 -15.06 5.91
C GLY A 101 -5.62 -16.18 6.85
N ASP A 102 -4.65 -16.87 7.42
CA ASP A 102 -4.92 -17.95 8.38
C ASP A 102 -5.68 -17.44 9.62
N GLY A 103 -6.70 -18.17 10.03
CA GLY A 103 -7.62 -17.80 11.12
C GLY A 103 -8.59 -16.66 10.77
N GLU A 104 -8.51 -16.07 9.57
CA GLU A 104 -9.37 -14.97 9.16
C GLU A 104 -10.69 -15.44 8.55
N LYS A 105 -11.69 -14.55 8.61
CA LYS A 105 -13.01 -14.77 8.02
C LYS A 105 -13.47 -13.55 7.22
N LEU A 106 -13.76 -13.76 5.95
CA LEU A 106 -14.44 -12.79 5.09
C LEU A 106 -15.94 -13.09 5.05
N VAL A 107 -16.76 -12.09 5.37
CA VAL A 107 -18.22 -12.16 5.25
C VAL A 107 -18.70 -11.16 4.20
N ILE A 108 -19.22 -11.68 3.09
CA ILE A 108 -19.81 -10.90 2.01
C ILE A 108 -21.23 -10.45 2.39
N GLY A 109 -21.53 -9.16 2.22
CA GLY A 109 -22.75 -8.51 2.69
C GLY A 109 -22.71 -8.11 4.17
N SER A 110 -21.52 -7.96 4.78
CA SER A 110 -21.35 -7.53 6.17
C SER A 110 -21.35 -6.00 6.34
N GLN A 111 -20.88 -5.48 7.49
CA GLN A 111 -20.92 -4.04 7.82
C GLN A 111 -20.04 -3.16 6.91
N ASP A 112 -18.99 -3.70 6.28
CA ASP A 112 -18.14 -2.95 5.34
C ASP A 112 -18.70 -2.95 3.91
N LYS A 113 -19.97 -2.53 3.78
CA LYS A 113 -20.70 -2.58 2.49
C LYS A 113 -20.04 -1.72 1.43
N GLU A 114 -19.45 -0.60 1.82
CA GLU A 114 -18.84 0.34 0.87
C GLU A 114 -17.58 -0.22 0.23
N ARG A 115 -16.66 -0.76 1.05
CA ARG A 115 -15.44 -1.38 0.52
C ARG A 115 -15.77 -2.61 -0.31
N GLN A 116 -16.72 -3.44 0.11
CA GLN A 116 -17.15 -4.59 -0.68
C GLN A 116 -17.77 -4.20 -2.01
N ARG A 117 -18.65 -3.19 -2.03
CA ARG A 117 -19.22 -2.65 -3.28
C ARG A 117 -18.13 -2.16 -4.22
N THR A 118 -17.14 -1.45 -3.69
CA THR A 118 -16.04 -0.90 -4.50
C THR A 118 -15.09 -1.99 -5.00
N PHE A 119 -14.66 -2.91 -4.12
CA PHE A 119 -13.61 -3.89 -4.42
C PHE A 119 -14.14 -5.05 -5.28
N LEU A 120 -15.38 -5.47 -5.02
CA LEU A 120 -15.99 -6.62 -5.67
C LEU A 120 -17.02 -6.22 -6.72
N ASN A 121 -17.17 -4.91 -6.99
CA ASN A 121 -18.16 -4.37 -7.92
C ASN A 121 -19.57 -4.94 -7.66
N MET A 122 -19.95 -4.99 -6.38
CA MET A 122 -21.24 -5.54 -5.94
C MET A 122 -22.33 -4.50 -6.04
N GLN A 123 -23.49 -4.92 -6.55
CA GLN A 123 -24.66 -4.06 -6.66
C GLN A 123 -25.24 -3.72 -5.28
N PRO A 124 -25.96 -2.59 -5.12
CA PRO A 124 -26.59 -2.26 -3.84
C PRO A 124 -27.66 -3.27 -3.37
N LYS A 125 -28.22 -4.06 -4.29
CA LYS A 125 -29.32 -5.02 -4.08
C LYS A 125 -28.94 -6.34 -3.40
N PHE A 126 -27.65 -6.59 -3.13
CA PHE A 126 -27.23 -7.80 -2.42
C PHE A 126 -27.73 -7.74 -0.97
N SER A 127 -28.29 -8.85 -0.48
CA SER A 127 -28.77 -8.95 0.90
C SER A 127 -27.61 -8.89 1.90
N ASP A 128 -27.94 -8.59 3.15
CA ASP A 128 -26.96 -8.67 4.23
C ASP A 128 -26.60 -10.14 4.47
N TYR A 129 -25.32 -10.40 4.75
CA TYR A 129 -24.78 -11.74 4.97
C TYR A 129 -25.15 -12.72 3.85
N VAL A 130 -24.53 -12.59 2.68
CA VAL A 130 -24.76 -13.49 1.53
C VAL A 130 -23.95 -14.77 1.66
N PHE A 131 -22.67 -14.62 1.98
CA PHE A 131 -21.68 -15.69 1.89
C PHE A 131 -20.52 -15.43 2.85
N SER A 132 -19.85 -16.48 3.35
CA SER A 132 -18.59 -16.30 4.06
C SER A 132 -17.54 -17.35 3.71
N ILE A 133 -16.29 -16.92 3.78
CA ILE A 133 -15.09 -17.73 3.63
C ILE A 133 -14.31 -17.61 4.93
N THR A 134 -14.07 -18.72 5.61
CA THR A 134 -13.14 -18.80 6.75
C THR A 134 -11.93 -19.62 6.33
N ASN A 135 -10.74 -19.23 6.76
CA ASN A 135 -9.53 -20.00 6.54
C ASN A 135 -9.03 -20.58 7.86
N GLU A 136 -8.94 -21.91 7.91
CA GLU A 136 -8.43 -22.67 9.06
C GLU A 136 -7.23 -23.50 8.61
N ASP A 137 -6.02 -22.94 8.75
CA ASP A 137 -4.75 -23.57 8.37
C ASP A 137 -4.74 -24.05 6.91
N GLY A 138 -5.10 -23.15 5.99
CA GLY A 138 -5.21 -23.44 4.56
C GLY A 138 -6.48 -24.23 4.15
N ASN A 139 -7.28 -24.68 5.11
CA ASN A 139 -8.58 -25.31 4.84
C ASN A 139 -9.66 -24.24 4.77
N LEU A 140 -10.26 -24.05 3.60
CA LEU A 140 -11.28 -23.02 3.43
C LEU A 140 -12.67 -23.58 3.75
N ILE A 141 -13.36 -22.92 4.66
CA ILE A 141 -14.73 -23.22 5.03
C ILE A 141 -15.64 -22.18 4.40
N PHE A 142 -16.56 -22.67 3.59
CA PHE A 142 -17.54 -21.85 2.89
C PHE A 142 -18.90 -22.00 3.55
N ARG A 143 -19.62 -20.88 3.64
CA ARG A 143 -21.01 -20.88 4.11
C ARG A 143 -21.84 -19.96 3.23
N ASP A 144 -22.89 -20.52 2.66
CA ASP A 144 -23.95 -19.75 2.03
C ASP A 144 -25.01 -19.41 3.07
N TYR A 145 -25.52 -18.19 2.99
CA TYR A 145 -26.58 -17.69 3.85
C TYR A 145 -27.86 -17.38 3.05
N SER A 146 -27.89 -17.75 1.76
CA SER A 146 -28.97 -17.46 0.81
C SER A 146 -29.74 -18.74 0.44
N PRO A 147 -30.53 -19.34 1.35
CA PRO A 147 -31.06 -20.70 1.20
C PRO A 147 -31.95 -20.94 -0.03
N LYS A 148 -32.56 -19.89 -0.59
CA LYS A 148 -33.45 -20.01 -1.77
C LYS A 148 -32.71 -19.90 -3.11
N ALA A 149 -31.66 -19.09 -3.19
CA ALA A 149 -30.94 -18.83 -4.44
C ALA A 149 -29.68 -19.70 -4.54
N GLY A 150 -29.01 -19.94 -3.40
CA GLY A 150 -27.77 -20.70 -3.31
C GLY A 150 -26.57 -19.98 -3.92
N SER A 151 -25.39 -20.31 -3.41
CA SER A 151 -24.11 -19.89 -4.01
C SER A 151 -23.49 -21.09 -4.73
N CYS A 152 -22.82 -20.88 -5.87
CA CYS A 152 -22.17 -21.96 -6.61
C CYS A 152 -20.66 -21.78 -6.59
N MET A 153 -19.93 -22.84 -6.26
CA MET A 153 -18.47 -22.86 -6.27
C MET A 153 -17.98 -23.79 -7.38
N SER A 154 -17.03 -23.32 -8.19
CA SER A 154 -16.46 -24.11 -9.29
C SER A 154 -14.94 -24.06 -9.23
N PRO A 155 -14.24 -25.20 -9.27
CA PRO A 155 -12.79 -25.22 -9.32
C PRO A 155 -12.29 -24.75 -10.69
N LEU A 156 -11.21 -23.97 -10.71
CA LEU A 156 -10.61 -23.42 -11.93
C LEU A 156 -9.41 -24.27 -12.40
N LEU A 157 -9.67 -25.53 -12.74
CA LEU A 157 -8.64 -26.57 -12.97
C LEU A 157 -7.90 -26.51 -14.31
N LYS A 158 -8.30 -25.65 -15.25
CA LYS A 158 -7.56 -25.51 -16.51
C LYS A 158 -6.25 -24.76 -16.25
N ASP A 159 -5.11 -25.24 -16.74
CA ASP A 159 -3.77 -24.64 -16.54
C ASP A 159 -3.75 -23.12 -16.73
N LYS A 160 -4.36 -22.63 -17.81
CA LYS A 160 -4.46 -21.18 -18.10
C LYS A 160 -5.16 -20.40 -17.00
N LYS A 161 -6.15 -20.99 -16.33
CA LYS A 161 -6.87 -20.38 -15.20
C LYS A 161 -6.10 -20.56 -13.90
N MET A 162 -5.53 -21.74 -13.64
CA MET A 162 -4.71 -21.99 -12.45
C MET A 162 -3.56 -21.00 -12.34
N MET A 163 -2.80 -20.84 -13.43
CA MET A 163 -1.61 -19.99 -13.46
C MET A 163 -1.92 -18.52 -13.82
N ARG A 164 -3.18 -18.09 -13.84
CA ARG A 164 -3.56 -16.77 -14.38
C ARG A 164 -2.91 -15.62 -13.62
N VAL A 165 -3.04 -15.60 -12.29
CA VAL A 165 -2.46 -14.55 -11.42
C VAL A 165 -0.93 -14.57 -11.53
N ALA A 166 -0.30 -15.74 -11.40
CA ALA A 166 1.15 -15.88 -11.53
C ALA A 166 1.68 -15.45 -12.92
N THR A 167 1.02 -15.86 -14.00
CA THR A 167 1.39 -15.46 -15.37
C THR A 167 1.23 -13.95 -15.57
N TRP A 168 0.16 -13.37 -15.03
CA TRP A 168 -0.07 -11.92 -15.08
C TRP A 168 1.01 -11.17 -14.30
N ARG A 169 1.34 -11.63 -13.08
CA ARG A 169 2.44 -11.11 -12.26
C ARG A 169 3.78 -11.16 -12.99
N ARG A 170 4.14 -12.31 -13.55
CA ARG A 170 5.41 -12.49 -14.31
C ARG A 170 5.52 -11.55 -15.50
N LYS A 171 4.41 -11.26 -16.20
CA LYS A 171 4.40 -10.27 -17.29
C LYS A 171 4.71 -8.86 -16.79
N LYS A 172 4.21 -8.47 -15.61
CA LYS A 172 4.51 -7.16 -14.99
C LYS A 172 5.96 -7.06 -14.56
N LEU A 173 6.53 -8.11 -13.97
CA LEU A 173 7.94 -8.15 -13.60
C LEU A 173 8.86 -8.00 -14.83
N LYS A 174 8.56 -8.72 -15.92
CA LYS A 174 9.24 -8.52 -17.21
C LYS A 174 9.06 -7.11 -17.78
N ARG A 175 7.90 -6.49 -17.57
CA ARG A 175 7.65 -5.10 -17.99
C ARG A 175 8.54 -4.12 -17.24
N ILE A 176 8.73 -4.34 -15.94
CA ILE A 176 9.64 -3.54 -15.11
C ILE A 176 11.10 -3.73 -15.52
N ALA A 177 11.56 -4.96 -15.78
CA ALA A 177 12.91 -5.19 -16.31
C ALA A 177 13.15 -4.36 -17.60
N LYS A 178 12.17 -4.36 -18.52
CA LYS A 178 12.23 -3.55 -19.75
C LYS A 178 12.23 -2.05 -19.47
N LEU A 179 11.44 -1.59 -18.50
CA LEU A 179 11.38 -0.19 -18.08
C LEU A 179 12.76 0.34 -17.69
N PHE A 180 13.56 -0.50 -17.02
CA PHE A 180 14.89 -0.15 -16.54
C PHE A 180 16.02 -0.55 -17.51
N ASN A 181 15.68 -0.94 -18.75
CA ASN A 181 16.60 -1.39 -19.79
C ASN A 181 17.46 -2.60 -19.41
N GLY A 182 16.86 -3.58 -18.72
CA GLY A 182 17.51 -4.81 -18.27
C GLY A 182 17.78 -4.78 -16.77
N GLU A 183 19.05 -4.89 -16.39
CA GLU A 183 19.49 -4.95 -14.99
C GLU A 183 19.15 -3.66 -14.22
N ILE A 184 18.45 -3.84 -13.11
CA ILE A 184 18.23 -2.84 -12.08
C ILE A 184 19.44 -2.88 -11.15
N ALA A 185 20.40 -2.02 -11.44
CA ALA A 185 21.59 -1.80 -10.62
C ALA A 185 21.86 -0.29 -10.49
N ALA A 186 22.69 0.07 -9.51
CA ALA A 186 23.17 1.43 -9.36
C ALA A 186 23.85 1.87 -10.66
N LEU A 187 23.47 3.05 -11.17
CA LEU A 187 24.02 3.57 -12.42
C LEU A 187 25.54 3.77 -12.30
N GLN A 188 26.23 4.01 -13.41
CA GLN A 188 27.58 4.56 -13.38
C GLN A 188 27.55 6.08 -13.17
N LYS A 189 28.66 6.63 -12.66
CA LYS A 189 28.80 8.05 -12.31
C LYS A 189 28.21 9.01 -13.35
N ASP A 190 28.67 8.94 -14.59
CA ASP A 190 28.29 9.92 -15.62
C ASP A 190 26.83 9.77 -16.05
N ARG A 191 26.33 8.52 -16.13
CA ARG A 191 24.91 8.26 -16.41
C ARG A 191 24.01 8.78 -15.29
N ALA A 192 24.40 8.58 -14.04
CA ALA A 192 23.66 9.10 -12.89
C ALA A 192 23.65 10.64 -12.86
N LEU A 193 24.77 11.28 -13.19
CA LEU A 193 24.86 12.75 -13.29
C LEU A 193 23.92 13.30 -14.38
N ASN A 194 23.95 12.72 -15.58
CA ASN A 194 23.04 13.15 -16.65
C ASN A 194 21.58 12.95 -16.25
N LEU A 195 21.25 11.80 -15.65
CA LEU A 195 19.89 11.52 -15.20
C LEU A 195 19.39 12.54 -14.18
N ILE A 196 20.18 12.86 -13.13
CA ILE A 196 19.72 13.81 -12.11
C ILE A 196 19.65 15.24 -12.64
N GLN A 197 20.51 15.63 -13.58
CA GLN A 197 20.41 16.92 -14.26
C GLN A 197 19.12 17.02 -15.08
N ASP A 198 18.75 15.95 -15.79
CA ASP A 198 17.48 15.86 -16.51
C ASP A 198 16.29 15.95 -15.56
N VAL A 199 16.33 15.21 -14.46
CA VAL A 199 15.29 15.24 -13.43
C VAL A 199 15.17 16.64 -12.81
N ASN A 200 16.27 17.31 -12.49
CA ASN A 200 16.21 18.68 -11.97
C ASN A 200 15.55 19.65 -12.95
N ARG A 201 15.83 19.53 -14.25
CA ARG A 201 15.14 20.32 -15.29
C ARG A 201 13.63 20.04 -15.34
N ILE A 202 13.23 18.78 -15.13
CA ILE A 202 11.82 18.41 -15.00
C ILE A 202 11.23 19.03 -13.73
N MET A 203 11.92 18.95 -12.59
CA MET A 203 11.44 19.45 -11.30
C MET A 203 11.28 20.97 -11.26
N GLU A 204 12.11 21.71 -12.01
CA GLU A 204 11.96 23.16 -12.18
C GLU A 204 10.63 23.57 -12.83
N ASN A 205 10.03 22.68 -13.62
CA ASN A 205 8.76 22.88 -14.29
C ASN A 205 7.81 21.71 -14.03
N GLU A 206 7.85 21.16 -12.81
CA GLU A 206 7.09 19.96 -12.47
C GLU A 206 5.60 20.15 -12.76
N ALA A 207 5.00 19.16 -13.42
CA ALA A 207 3.61 19.20 -13.79
C ALA A 207 2.70 19.38 -12.57
N PHE A 208 1.68 20.22 -12.72
CA PHE A 208 0.68 20.52 -11.70
C PHE A 208 1.21 21.16 -10.41
N ARG A 209 2.46 21.62 -10.44
CA ARG A 209 3.07 22.35 -9.34
C ARG A 209 2.67 23.81 -9.38
N GLU A 210 2.16 24.31 -8.27
CA GLU A 210 1.86 25.73 -8.12
C GLU A 210 3.18 26.52 -8.07
N LYS A 211 3.23 27.67 -8.74
CA LYS A 211 4.41 28.55 -8.75
C LYS A 211 4.41 29.46 -7.53
N ASP A 212 5.58 29.67 -6.95
CA ASP A 212 5.78 30.67 -5.90
C ASP A 212 5.75 32.10 -6.45
N MET A 213 5.84 33.10 -5.58
CA MET A 213 5.82 34.52 -5.94
C MET A 213 7.00 34.94 -6.83
N ALA A 214 8.09 34.16 -6.86
CA ALA A 214 9.23 34.40 -7.74
C ALA A 214 9.11 33.64 -9.08
N GLY A 215 8.01 32.91 -9.30
CA GLY A 215 7.76 32.12 -10.50
C GLY A 215 8.46 30.75 -10.52
N ASN A 216 9.10 30.36 -9.42
CA ASN A 216 9.77 29.07 -9.25
C ASN A 216 8.75 27.99 -8.79
N PRO A 217 9.08 26.68 -8.88
CA PRO A 217 8.20 25.64 -8.34
C PRO A 217 8.03 25.81 -6.82
N GLY A 218 6.78 25.98 -6.40
CA GLY A 218 6.38 26.20 -5.01
C GLY A 218 6.27 24.93 -4.18
N GLY A 219 5.69 25.02 -2.98
CA GLY A 219 5.60 23.91 -2.03
C GLY A 219 4.45 22.92 -2.27
N VAL A 220 3.56 23.19 -3.23
CA VAL A 220 2.28 22.48 -3.38
C VAL A 220 2.11 21.93 -4.79
N VAL A 221 1.66 20.67 -4.89
CA VAL A 221 1.22 20.03 -6.13
C VAL A 221 -0.27 19.76 -6.07
N ARG A 222 -1.03 20.24 -7.07
CA ARG A 222 -2.47 19.94 -7.22
C ARG A 222 -2.66 18.86 -8.27
N LEU A 223 -2.85 17.62 -7.85
CA LEU A 223 -3.04 16.50 -8.78
C LEU A 223 -4.38 16.63 -9.53
N PRO A 224 -4.43 16.26 -10.81
CA PRO A 224 -5.69 16.19 -11.57
C PRO A 224 -6.69 15.18 -10.97
N ASP A 225 -7.96 15.57 -10.90
CA ASP A 225 -9.01 14.76 -10.28
C ASP A 225 -9.37 13.49 -11.10
N ASP A 226 -8.99 13.43 -12.37
CA ASP A 226 -9.16 12.24 -13.24
C ASP A 226 -8.02 11.23 -13.08
N MET A 227 -6.90 11.62 -12.49
CA MET A 227 -5.75 10.76 -12.23
C MET A 227 -5.91 10.06 -10.88
N ALA A 228 -5.83 8.72 -10.85
CA ALA A 228 -5.91 7.95 -9.62
C ALA A 228 -4.57 7.94 -8.86
N PRO A 229 -4.44 8.61 -7.70
CA PRO A 229 -3.22 8.51 -6.91
C PRO A 229 -3.12 7.14 -6.23
N PHE A 230 -1.90 6.63 -6.15
CA PHE A 230 -1.51 5.63 -5.18
C PHE A 230 -0.28 6.12 -4.41
N ILE A 231 -0.38 6.07 -3.10
CA ILE A 231 0.50 6.81 -2.18
C ILE A 231 1.25 5.82 -1.31
N ILE A 232 2.58 5.93 -1.32
CA ILE A 232 3.48 5.13 -0.49
C ILE A 232 4.20 6.01 0.53
N GLY A 233 4.37 5.48 1.73
CA GLY A 233 5.11 6.14 2.81
C GLY A 233 6.63 6.00 2.67
N ASP A 234 7.31 6.24 3.78
CA ASP A 234 8.77 6.24 3.92
C ASP A 234 9.38 4.90 3.49
N LEU A 235 10.32 4.87 2.53
CA LEU A 235 10.88 3.62 2.00
C LEU A 235 12.21 3.23 2.63
N HIS A 236 13.01 4.19 3.12
CA HIS A 236 14.26 3.94 3.85
C HIS A 236 15.19 2.91 3.18
N GLY A 237 15.39 3.04 1.86
CA GLY A 237 16.25 2.16 1.07
C GLY A 237 15.65 0.79 0.74
N LYS A 238 14.38 0.50 1.04
CA LYS A 238 13.72 -0.77 0.69
C LYS A 238 13.32 -0.79 -0.79
N VAL A 239 14.31 -1.05 -1.66
CA VAL A 239 14.16 -1.14 -3.13
C VAL A 239 13.07 -2.14 -3.52
N ASP A 240 13.10 -3.32 -2.92
CA ASP A 240 12.13 -4.39 -3.16
C ASP A 240 10.69 -3.95 -2.91
N ASN A 241 10.45 -3.14 -1.87
CA ASN A 241 9.12 -2.65 -1.54
C ASN A 241 8.56 -1.74 -2.64
N LEU A 242 9.40 -0.86 -3.21
CA LEU A 242 9.01 -0.05 -4.37
C LEU A 242 8.73 -0.94 -5.59
N LEU A 243 9.56 -1.95 -5.84
CA LEU A 243 9.37 -2.89 -6.95
C LEU A 243 8.09 -3.71 -6.78
N VAL A 244 7.74 -4.13 -5.55
CA VAL A 244 6.47 -4.80 -5.24
C VAL A 244 5.32 -3.89 -5.64
N ILE A 245 5.29 -2.63 -5.20
CA ILE A 245 4.20 -1.71 -5.55
C ILE A 245 4.10 -1.48 -7.06
N LEU A 246 5.20 -1.25 -7.78
CA LEU A 246 5.18 -1.05 -9.22
C LEU A 246 4.65 -2.27 -10.00
N SER A 247 4.77 -3.46 -9.40
CA SER A 247 4.50 -4.72 -10.05
C SER A 247 3.16 -5.34 -9.61
N GLN A 248 2.59 -4.89 -8.50
CA GLN A 248 1.30 -5.32 -7.99
C GLN A 248 0.15 -4.53 -8.64
N ASN A 249 -1.05 -5.11 -8.67
CA ASN A 249 -2.26 -4.45 -9.19
C ASN A 249 -2.09 -3.86 -10.61
N GLY A 250 -2.97 -2.99 -11.08
CA GLY A 250 -2.83 -2.25 -12.34
C GLY A 250 -2.02 -0.95 -12.27
N PHE A 251 -1.12 -0.79 -11.30
CA PHE A 251 -0.48 0.50 -10.99
C PHE A 251 0.39 1.04 -12.13
N LEU A 252 1.40 0.27 -12.56
CA LEU A 252 2.31 0.69 -13.63
C LEU A 252 1.57 0.92 -14.95
N GLU A 253 0.65 0.02 -15.31
CA GLU A 253 -0.10 0.18 -16.56
C GLU A 253 -1.00 1.42 -16.55
N ALA A 254 -1.63 1.73 -15.41
CA ALA A 254 -2.43 2.94 -15.29
C ALA A 254 -1.56 4.20 -15.35
N MET A 255 -0.34 4.19 -14.80
CA MET A 255 0.62 5.29 -14.95
C MET A 255 1.06 5.49 -16.40
N GLU A 256 1.40 4.42 -17.11
CA GLU A 256 1.80 4.49 -18.53
C GLU A 256 0.69 5.02 -19.43
N LEU A 257 -0.58 4.78 -19.05
CA LEU A 257 -1.76 5.34 -19.71
C LEU A 257 -2.11 6.77 -19.24
N GLY A 258 -1.36 7.34 -18.30
CA GLY A 258 -1.64 8.65 -17.71
C GLY A 258 -2.88 8.71 -16.81
N LYS A 259 -3.44 7.55 -16.42
CA LYS A 259 -4.66 7.43 -15.61
C LYS A 259 -4.41 7.33 -14.11
N ALA A 260 -3.16 7.15 -13.70
CA ALA A 260 -2.77 7.06 -12.30
C ALA A 260 -1.43 7.77 -12.05
N CYS A 261 -1.19 8.14 -10.80
CA CYS A 261 0.10 8.65 -10.35
C CYS A 261 0.58 7.98 -9.07
N LEU A 262 1.91 7.83 -8.98
CA LEU A 262 2.63 7.47 -7.78
C LEU A 262 2.95 8.75 -6.99
N VAL A 263 2.62 8.75 -5.70
CA VAL A 263 3.06 9.77 -4.74
C VAL A 263 3.91 9.10 -3.65
N ILE A 264 5.18 9.50 -3.54
CA ILE A 264 6.09 9.07 -2.47
C ILE A 264 6.11 10.16 -1.41
N LEU A 265 5.79 9.83 -0.15
CA LEU A 265 5.61 10.84 0.91
C LEU A 265 6.91 11.40 1.49
N GLY A 266 8.09 10.99 1.04
CA GLY A 266 9.34 11.38 1.68
C GLY A 266 10.24 10.18 1.93
N ASP A 267 11.44 10.44 2.42
CA ASP A 267 12.26 9.46 3.14
C ASP A 267 12.48 8.15 2.37
N ALA A 268 12.82 8.27 1.08
CA ALA A 268 13.20 7.10 0.30
C ALA A 268 14.59 6.59 0.67
N VAL A 269 15.45 7.46 1.19
CA VAL A 269 16.83 7.17 1.57
C VAL A 269 16.98 6.87 3.06
N HIS A 270 18.17 6.39 3.42
CA HIS A 270 18.62 6.06 4.76
C HIS A 270 17.91 4.84 5.35
N SER A 271 18.65 3.74 5.51
CA SER A 271 18.11 2.55 6.18
C SER A 271 17.70 2.85 7.62
N GLU A 272 16.54 2.33 8.01
CA GLU A 272 16.07 2.29 9.40
C GLU A 272 16.21 0.89 10.04
N GLU A 273 16.91 -0.02 9.37
CA GLU A 273 17.22 -1.34 9.92
C GLU A 273 18.37 -1.25 10.92
N GLU A 274 18.18 -1.84 12.10
CA GLU A 274 19.19 -1.84 13.16
C GLU A 274 20.50 -2.47 12.68
N GLY A 275 21.63 -1.83 12.99
CA GLY A 275 22.95 -2.22 12.50
C GLY A 275 23.28 -1.75 11.08
N ARG A 276 22.30 -1.33 10.28
CA ARG A 276 22.47 -0.90 8.88
C ARG A 276 22.31 0.60 8.64
N PHE A 277 22.19 1.41 9.69
CA PHE A 277 22.03 2.88 9.56
C PHE A 277 23.14 3.57 8.74
N HIS A 278 24.33 2.96 8.63
CA HIS A 278 25.47 3.50 7.91
C HIS A 278 25.51 3.13 6.41
N GLU A 279 24.67 2.17 5.97
CA GLU A 279 24.64 1.69 4.60
C GLU A 279 23.98 2.71 3.67
N MET A 280 24.60 2.95 2.51
CA MET A 280 24.15 3.96 1.54
C MET A 280 23.84 3.38 0.16
N ASP A 281 24.23 2.13 -0.12
CA ASP A 281 24.12 1.54 -1.46
C ASP A 281 22.66 1.38 -1.90
N SER A 282 21.80 0.92 -0.99
CA SER A 282 20.35 0.82 -1.24
C SER A 282 19.70 2.20 -1.42
N SER A 283 20.21 3.23 -0.74
CA SER A 283 19.78 4.62 -0.92
C SER A 283 20.20 5.18 -2.28
N ILE A 284 21.37 4.79 -2.80
CA ILE A 284 21.79 5.15 -4.16
C ILE A 284 20.88 4.48 -5.19
N LEU A 285 20.66 3.17 -5.05
CA LEU A 285 19.88 2.40 -6.00
C LEU A 285 18.41 2.86 -6.05
N ILE A 286 17.77 3.08 -4.90
CA ILE A 286 16.36 3.52 -4.88
C ILE A 286 16.21 4.91 -5.50
N MET A 287 17.18 5.82 -5.31
CA MET A 287 17.15 7.13 -5.96
C MET A 287 17.34 7.03 -7.46
N ASP A 288 18.24 6.18 -7.96
CA ASP A 288 18.37 5.93 -9.40
C ASP A 288 17.05 5.41 -10.00
N ILE A 289 16.34 4.53 -9.29
CA ILE A 289 15.02 4.02 -9.69
C ILE A 289 13.99 5.15 -9.74
N ILE A 290 13.87 5.94 -8.66
CA ILE A 290 12.91 7.06 -8.57
C ILE A 290 13.19 8.10 -9.66
N PHE A 291 14.46 8.41 -9.93
CA PHE A 291 14.84 9.36 -10.98
C PHE A 291 14.48 8.87 -12.38
N ARG A 292 14.73 7.60 -12.69
CA ARG A 292 14.31 7.01 -13.97
C ARG A 292 12.79 7.02 -14.11
N LEU A 293 12.05 6.70 -13.04
CA LEU A 293 10.59 6.80 -13.02
C LEU A 293 10.12 8.25 -13.28
N LYS A 294 10.74 9.24 -12.63
CA LYS A 294 10.40 10.65 -12.83
C LYS A 294 10.74 11.14 -14.24
N GLN A 295 11.88 10.73 -14.78
CA GLN A 295 12.29 11.05 -16.15
C GLN A 295 11.31 10.48 -17.17
N GLN A 296 10.85 9.25 -16.96
CA GLN A 296 9.94 8.57 -17.88
C GLN A 296 8.48 9.02 -17.73
N PHE A 297 8.05 9.33 -16.50
CA PHE A 297 6.67 9.68 -16.17
C PHE A 297 6.60 11.02 -15.43
N PRO A 298 7.02 12.14 -16.07
CA PRO A 298 7.15 13.44 -15.40
C PRO A 298 5.84 13.99 -14.84
N GLN A 299 4.71 13.54 -15.38
CA GLN A 299 3.35 13.93 -14.97
C GLN A 299 2.66 12.91 -14.04
N GLN A 300 3.28 11.75 -13.76
CA GLN A 300 2.66 10.68 -12.97
C GLN A 300 3.49 10.26 -11.76
N VAL A 301 4.72 10.75 -11.60
CA VAL A 301 5.56 10.45 -10.42
C VAL A 301 5.81 11.71 -9.64
N PHE A 302 5.40 11.73 -8.38
CA PHE A 302 5.58 12.83 -7.46
C PHE A 302 6.29 12.33 -6.20
N TYR A 303 7.34 13.02 -5.79
CA TYR A 303 8.10 12.72 -4.58
C TYR A 303 7.99 13.95 -3.68
N LEU A 304 7.40 13.82 -2.50
CA LEU A 304 7.35 14.88 -1.50
C LEU A 304 8.61 14.91 -0.63
N ARG A 305 8.88 16.07 -0.04
CA ARG A 305 10.01 16.32 0.84
C ARG A 305 9.81 15.65 2.21
N GLY A 306 10.63 14.67 2.52
CA GLY A 306 10.78 14.09 3.85
C GLY A 306 11.89 14.74 4.68
N ASN A 307 12.04 14.33 5.95
CA ASN A 307 13.10 14.85 6.81
C ASN A 307 14.46 14.16 6.60
N HIS A 308 14.49 12.97 6.00
CA HIS A 308 15.73 12.28 5.61
C HIS A 308 16.27 12.73 4.26
N ASP A 309 15.51 13.50 3.49
CA ASP A 309 15.89 13.95 2.16
C ASP A 309 16.91 15.09 2.21
N GLY A 310 18.12 14.87 2.68
CA GLY A 310 19.09 15.96 2.79
C GLY A 310 20.47 15.52 3.24
N PHE A 311 21.33 16.51 3.48
CA PHE A 311 22.71 16.29 3.90
C PHE A 311 23.04 16.89 5.27
N SER A 312 22.03 17.38 5.99
CA SER A 312 22.21 17.93 7.35
C SER A 312 22.74 16.84 8.28
N ASP A 313 23.64 17.20 9.18
CA ASP A 313 24.14 16.33 10.25
C ASP A 313 23.08 16.06 11.33
N GLU A 314 22.03 16.88 11.40
CA GLU A 314 20.82 16.63 12.20
C GLU A 314 20.03 15.40 11.70
N ILE A 315 20.24 14.96 10.45
CA ILE A 315 19.65 13.74 9.93
C ILE A 315 20.46 12.56 10.47
N ALA A 316 20.00 12.03 11.60
CA ALA A 316 20.67 10.97 12.34
C ALA A 316 19.70 9.93 12.90
N LYS A 317 20.18 8.69 12.99
CA LYS A 317 19.46 7.55 13.58
C LYS A 317 20.44 6.68 14.38
N GLY A 318 20.06 6.32 15.61
CA GLY A 318 20.89 5.46 16.46
C GLY A 318 22.32 5.97 16.70
N GLY A 319 22.51 7.30 16.76
CA GLY A 319 23.83 7.93 16.89
C GLY A 319 24.64 8.03 15.59
N VAL A 320 24.13 7.51 14.48
CA VAL A 320 24.75 7.61 13.15
C VAL A 320 24.23 8.84 12.43
N ALA A 321 25.13 9.77 12.08
CA ALA A 321 24.81 10.96 11.27
C ALA A 321 24.63 10.59 9.79
N GLN A 322 23.46 10.04 9.45
CA GLN A 322 23.15 9.51 8.13
C GLN A 322 23.29 10.55 7.02
N GLY A 323 22.85 11.80 7.24
CA GLY A 323 23.00 12.87 6.23
C GLY A 323 24.45 13.20 5.88
N LEU A 324 25.37 13.12 6.87
CA LEU A 324 26.79 13.30 6.62
C LEU A 324 27.40 12.11 5.87
N LEU A 325 27.01 10.89 6.22
CA LEU A 325 27.45 9.68 5.51
C LEU A 325 26.95 9.68 4.08
N TRP A 326 25.70 10.11 3.86
CA TRP A 326 25.10 10.24 2.54
C TRP A 326 25.89 11.21 1.65
N LYS A 327 26.21 12.40 2.17
CA LYS A 327 27.07 13.38 1.49
C LYS A 327 28.43 12.79 1.12
N LYS A 328 29.07 12.05 2.04
CA LYS A 328 30.38 11.41 1.80
C LYS A 328 30.29 10.31 0.74
N ALA A 329 29.27 9.46 0.83
CA ALA A 329 29.04 8.36 -0.12
C ALA A 329 28.83 8.88 -1.53
N LEU A 330 27.96 9.89 -1.72
CA LEU A 330 27.75 10.49 -3.04
C LEU A 330 29.00 11.17 -3.58
N ASN A 331 29.76 11.90 -2.76
CA ASN A 331 31.02 12.49 -3.23
C ASN A 331 32.03 11.43 -3.67
N LYS A 332 32.09 10.28 -2.98
CA LYS A 332 33.01 9.18 -3.29
C LYS A 332 32.59 8.42 -4.56
N ILE A 333 31.31 8.05 -4.65
CA ILE A 333 30.78 7.15 -5.69
C ILE A 333 30.36 7.92 -6.96
N ARG A 334 29.73 9.09 -6.78
CA ARG A 334 29.13 9.90 -7.85
C ARG A 334 29.89 11.20 -8.15
N GLY A 335 30.79 11.62 -7.27
CA GLY A 335 31.53 12.87 -7.41
C GLY A 335 30.76 14.10 -6.90
N LYS A 336 31.51 15.21 -6.75
CA LYS A 336 30.99 16.45 -6.14
C LYS A 336 29.88 17.12 -6.94
N GLU A 337 29.88 16.99 -8.26
CA GLU A 337 28.86 17.57 -9.14
C GLU A 337 27.51 16.89 -8.96
N TYR A 338 27.48 15.56 -8.99
CA TYR A 338 26.26 14.79 -8.69
C TYR A 338 25.69 15.16 -7.32
N ARG A 339 26.53 15.23 -6.28
CA ARG A 339 26.06 15.61 -4.94
C ARG A 339 25.47 17.03 -4.91
N LYS A 340 25.95 17.95 -5.75
CA LYS A 340 25.40 19.31 -5.96
C LYS A 340 24.01 19.25 -6.60
N GLU A 341 23.86 18.44 -7.64
CA GLU A 341 22.57 18.22 -8.28
C GLU A 341 21.59 17.49 -7.36
N MET A 342 22.06 16.61 -6.48
CA MET A 342 21.22 15.97 -5.46
C MET A 342 20.71 16.96 -4.42
N GLU A 343 21.55 17.91 -3.99
CA GLU A 343 21.16 19.01 -3.11
C GLU A 343 20.11 19.90 -3.77
N ARG A 344 20.31 20.23 -5.05
CA ARG A 344 19.33 20.96 -5.85
C ARG A 344 18.02 20.19 -6.02
N PHE A 345 18.06 18.89 -6.28
CA PHE A 345 16.87 18.03 -6.36
C PHE A 345 16.06 18.12 -5.08
N TYR A 346 16.76 18.00 -3.95
CA TYR A 346 16.19 18.12 -2.61
C TYR A 346 15.53 19.48 -2.37
N ASP A 347 16.16 20.59 -2.76
CA ASP A 347 15.59 21.94 -2.66
C ASP A 347 14.41 22.18 -3.62
N LEU A 348 14.29 21.34 -4.64
CA LEU A 348 13.20 21.35 -5.60
C LEU A 348 12.02 20.48 -5.16
N LEU A 349 12.08 19.67 -4.10
CA LEU A 349 10.94 18.81 -3.72
C LEU A 349 9.72 19.62 -3.21
N PRO A 350 8.47 19.23 -3.57
CA PRO A 350 7.25 19.77 -2.97
C PRO A 350 7.03 19.19 -1.57
N TYR A 351 6.16 19.83 -0.78
CA TYR A 351 5.89 19.42 0.61
C TYR A 351 4.47 18.88 0.80
N VAL A 352 3.54 19.29 -0.07
CA VAL A 352 2.14 18.89 -0.02
C VAL A 352 1.67 18.48 -1.41
N ALA A 353 0.93 17.38 -1.51
CA ALA A 353 0.12 17.06 -2.67
C ALA A 353 -1.36 16.97 -2.27
N TYR A 354 -2.25 17.41 -3.15
CA TYR A 354 -3.68 17.30 -2.93
C TYR A 354 -4.46 17.13 -4.23
N SER A 355 -5.69 16.63 -4.10
CA SER A 355 -6.74 16.58 -5.13
C SER A 355 -8.09 16.77 -4.43
N GLY A 356 -9.21 16.71 -5.17
CA GLY A 356 -10.54 16.67 -4.55
C GLY A 356 -10.76 15.45 -3.62
N GLN A 357 -9.89 14.44 -3.66
CA GLN A 357 -10.08 13.14 -3.00
C GLN A 357 -9.02 12.81 -1.95
N MET A 358 -7.97 13.62 -1.82
CA MET A 358 -6.96 13.45 -0.77
C MET A 358 -6.16 14.73 -0.54
N VAL A 359 -5.53 14.83 0.64
CA VAL A 359 -4.38 15.70 0.87
C VAL A 359 -3.32 14.94 1.65
N CYS A 360 -2.06 15.09 1.24
CA CYS A 360 -0.94 14.42 1.87
C CYS A 360 0.31 15.28 1.99
N CYS A 361 1.12 14.96 2.99
CA CYS A 361 2.44 15.52 3.25
C CYS A 361 3.28 14.46 3.97
N HIS A 362 4.56 14.76 4.23
CA HIS A 362 5.45 13.77 4.82
C HIS A 362 5.09 13.39 6.27
N ALA A 363 5.00 14.33 7.20
CA ALA A 363 4.87 14.01 8.63
C ALA A 363 3.57 14.50 9.28
N ALA A 364 3.16 15.73 9.00
CA ALA A 364 2.06 16.38 9.70
C ALA A 364 1.42 17.53 8.92
N PRO A 365 0.14 17.86 9.19
CA PRO A 365 -0.44 19.13 8.77
C PRO A 365 0.27 20.32 9.45
N PRO A 366 0.14 21.54 8.90
CA PRO A 366 0.54 22.76 9.59
C PRO A 366 -0.14 22.92 10.96
N THR A 367 0.66 23.18 11.99
CA THR A 367 0.17 23.52 13.34
C THR A 367 0.02 25.02 13.50
N SER A 368 0.93 25.78 12.89
CA SER A 368 0.89 27.23 12.80
C SER A 368 -0.28 27.72 11.93
N LYS A 369 -0.72 28.97 12.19
CA LYS A 369 -1.76 29.61 11.37
C LYS A 369 -1.23 29.84 9.96
N THR A 370 -1.82 29.13 9.00
CA THR A 370 -1.34 29.06 7.62
C THR A 370 -2.47 29.40 6.64
N LYS A 371 -2.11 29.77 5.41
CA LYS A 371 -2.99 29.91 4.24
C LYS A 371 -2.37 29.19 3.04
N PRO A 372 -3.13 28.84 1.99
CA PRO A 372 -2.61 28.16 0.80
C PRO A 372 -1.41 28.88 0.19
N GLU A 373 -1.46 30.21 0.09
CA GLU A 373 -0.39 31.00 -0.51
C GLU A 373 0.93 30.88 0.26
N ILE A 374 0.88 30.70 1.58
CA ILE A 374 2.07 30.49 2.42
C ILE A 374 2.67 29.10 2.15
N LEU A 375 1.85 28.07 1.93
CA LEU A 375 2.31 26.73 1.56
C LEU A 375 2.93 26.71 0.16
N VAL A 376 2.37 27.46 -0.78
CA VAL A 376 2.99 27.63 -2.10
C VAL A 376 4.36 28.30 -1.98
N ASN A 377 4.47 29.32 -1.12
CA ASN A 377 5.69 30.09 -0.86
C ASN A 377 6.52 29.53 0.30
N ILE A 378 6.43 28.23 0.58
CA ILE A 378 6.97 27.62 1.81
C ILE A 378 8.47 27.79 2.00
N LYS A 379 9.24 28.00 0.92
CA LYS A 379 10.69 28.27 0.98
C LYS A 379 11.04 29.50 1.82
N SER A 380 10.12 30.46 1.92
CA SER A 380 10.26 31.64 2.79
C SER A 380 9.85 31.39 4.25
N ASN A 381 9.39 30.17 4.59
CA ASN A 381 8.82 29.79 5.89
C ASN A 381 9.47 28.50 6.45
N PRO A 382 10.74 28.53 6.91
CA PRO A 382 11.44 27.34 7.41
C PRO A 382 10.74 26.64 8.59
N GLY A 383 10.03 27.39 9.44
CA GLY A 383 9.23 26.82 10.52
C GLY A 383 8.13 25.89 10.00
N LEU A 384 7.48 26.26 8.90
CA LEU A 384 6.42 25.45 8.28
C LEU A 384 6.98 24.18 7.61
N ILE A 385 8.18 24.26 7.02
CA ILE A 385 8.92 23.09 6.52
C ILE A 385 9.13 22.09 7.66
N LYS A 386 9.59 22.58 8.82
CA LYS A 386 9.81 21.73 10.00
C LYS A 386 8.51 21.07 10.48
N GLU A 387 7.41 21.83 10.50
CA GLU A 387 6.10 21.28 10.85
C GLU A 387 5.70 20.14 9.92
N LEU A 388 5.75 20.35 8.60
CA LEU A 388 5.31 19.37 7.60
C LEU A 388 6.20 18.12 7.54
N CYS A 389 7.50 18.24 7.84
CA CYS A 389 8.45 17.14 7.68
C CYS A 389 8.85 16.44 8.99
N GLN A 390 8.63 17.03 10.18
CA GLN A 390 9.17 16.45 11.42
C GLN A 390 8.15 16.33 12.55
N ASN A 391 6.99 16.97 12.43
CA ASN A 391 6.04 17.00 13.53
C ASN A 391 5.28 15.66 13.64
N ARG A 392 4.73 15.40 14.83
CA ARG A 392 4.07 14.13 15.15
C ARG A 392 2.73 14.38 15.80
N LEU A 393 1.85 13.38 15.77
CA LEU A 393 0.57 13.47 16.46
C LEU A 393 0.80 13.72 17.95
N GLN A 394 0.09 14.69 18.50
CA GLN A 394 0.07 14.99 19.93
C GLN A 394 -0.48 13.78 20.70
N LYS A 395 0.22 13.37 21.76
CA LYS A 395 -0.18 12.28 22.67
C LYS A 395 -0.04 12.73 24.13
N PRO A 396 -0.70 12.08 25.10
CA PRO A 396 -0.54 12.45 26.52
C PRO A 396 0.92 12.47 27.00
N ASN A 397 1.75 11.55 26.50
CA ASN A 397 3.19 11.48 26.79
C ASN A 397 4.07 12.32 25.83
N ARG A 398 3.46 13.01 24.87
CA ARG A 398 4.10 13.92 23.92
C ARG A 398 3.18 15.12 23.68
N PRO A 399 3.19 16.12 24.59
CA PRO A 399 2.24 17.24 24.55
C PRO A 399 2.51 18.21 23.39
N GLY A 400 3.67 18.16 22.74
CA GLY A 400 3.89 18.83 21.45
C GLY A 400 3.39 17.96 20.29
N GLY A 401 2.83 18.57 19.25
CA GLY A 401 2.36 17.83 18.09
C GLY A 401 1.22 18.50 17.35
N TYR A 402 0.77 17.87 16.27
CA TYR A 402 -0.49 18.22 15.62
C TYR A 402 -1.67 17.47 16.26
N THR A 403 -2.85 18.05 16.10
CA THR A 403 -4.10 17.67 16.75
C THR A 403 -5.20 17.40 15.72
N LYS A 404 -6.35 16.91 16.19
CA LYS A 404 -7.59 16.81 15.40
C LYS A 404 -8.01 18.15 14.78
N GLY A 405 -7.75 19.26 15.48
CA GLY A 405 -8.03 20.60 14.96
C GLY A 405 -7.17 20.95 13.76
N ASP A 406 -5.92 20.49 13.73
CA ASP A 406 -4.96 20.79 12.67
C ASP A 406 -5.28 20.00 11.40
N ILE A 407 -5.65 18.72 11.55
CA ILE A 407 -6.16 17.88 10.44
C ILE A 407 -7.40 18.51 9.79
N LYS A 408 -8.36 19.00 10.60
CA LYS A 408 -9.54 19.71 10.09
C LYS A 408 -9.17 21.00 9.37
N ARG A 409 -8.21 21.77 9.89
CA ARG A 409 -7.73 22.99 9.22
C ARG A 409 -7.02 22.68 7.91
N PHE A 410 -6.26 21.59 7.85
CA PHE A 410 -5.53 21.21 6.65
C PHE A 410 -6.47 20.90 5.47
N ARG A 411 -7.56 20.16 5.71
CA ARG A 411 -8.63 19.97 4.71
C ARG A 411 -9.21 21.30 4.23
N LYS A 412 -9.51 22.20 5.17
CA LYS A 412 -10.08 23.52 4.87
C LYS A 412 -9.13 24.42 4.06
N LEU A 413 -7.80 24.28 4.22
CA LEU A 413 -6.85 25.05 3.40
C LEU A 413 -7.06 24.78 1.91
N PHE A 414 -7.44 23.56 1.54
CA PHE A 414 -7.65 23.17 0.15
C PHE A 414 -9.13 23.06 -0.24
N ASN A 415 -10.05 23.63 0.56
CA ASN A 415 -11.49 23.54 0.37
C ASN A 415 -12.02 22.09 0.26
N LEU A 416 -11.41 21.16 0.98
CA LEU A 416 -11.77 19.75 0.98
C LEU A 416 -12.84 19.46 2.05
N SER A 417 -13.72 18.52 1.74
CA SER A 417 -14.76 18.06 2.68
C SER A 417 -14.15 17.27 3.85
N ALA A 418 -14.95 17.06 4.91
CA ALA A 418 -14.45 16.43 6.14
C ALA A 418 -14.11 14.94 5.99
N ASP A 419 -14.71 14.28 5.00
CA ASP A 419 -14.50 12.88 4.64
C ASP A 419 -13.24 12.66 3.78
N VAL A 420 -12.67 13.72 3.20
CA VAL A 420 -11.44 13.59 2.41
C VAL A 420 -10.27 13.14 3.30
N PRO A 421 -9.54 12.07 2.94
CA PRO A 421 -8.44 11.56 3.72
C PRO A 421 -7.27 12.54 3.82
N VAL A 422 -6.71 12.64 5.03
CA VAL A 422 -5.41 13.28 5.29
C VAL A 422 -4.39 12.18 5.54
N ILE A 423 -3.41 12.07 4.66
CA ILE A 423 -2.48 10.95 4.61
C ILE A 423 -1.06 11.46 4.88
N VAL A 424 -0.39 10.90 5.88
CA VAL A 424 0.99 11.25 6.23
C VAL A 424 1.84 9.98 6.40
N GLY A 425 3.15 10.12 6.53
CA GLY A 425 4.12 9.08 6.88
C GLY A 425 4.86 9.40 8.18
N HIS A 426 6.20 9.31 8.16
CA HIS A 426 7.17 9.69 9.21
C HIS A 426 7.13 8.95 10.55
N THR A 427 5.95 8.56 11.05
CA THR A 427 5.79 7.95 12.38
C THR A 427 5.01 6.66 12.31
N PRO A 428 5.69 5.51 12.16
CA PRO A 428 5.07 4.21 12.42
C PRO A 428 4.34 4.23 13.77
N ILE A 429 3.07 3.82 13.78
CA ILE A 429 2.26 3.81 15.01
C ILE A 429 2.54 2.57 15.85
N THR A 430 2.79 1.44 15.16
CA THR A 430 3.28 0.18 15.71
C THR A 430 4.47 -0.30 14.85
N LEU A 431 5.19 -1.32 15.31
CA LEU A 431 6.38 -1.83 14.61
C LEU A 431 6.07 -2.97 13.63
N ASP A 432 4.83 -3.45 13.60
CA ASP A 432 4.38 -4.66 12.91
C ASP A 432 3.43 -4.39 11.73
N ASN A 433 3.21 -3.11 11.40
CA ASN A 433 2.26 -2.70 10.38
C ASN A 433 2.83 -1.55 9.54
N THR A 434 2.18 -1.25 8.43
CA THR A 434 2.57 -0.21 7.46
C THR A 434 1.47 0.79 7.17
N LEU A 435 0.25 0.54 7.66
CA LEU A 435 -0.87 1.43 7.43
C LEU A 435 -1.78 1.45 8.65
N TRP A 436 -2.02 2.66 9.15
CA TRP A 436 -2.91 2.90 10.27
C TRP A 436 -3.99 3.89 9.85
N SER A 437 -5.25 3.50 10.05
CA SER A 437 -6.42 4.33 9.78
C SER A 437 -6.95 4.97 11.06
N ASN A 438 -7.59 6.13 10.92
CA ASN A 438 -8.20 6.89 12.01
C ASN A 438 -7.24 7.20 13.16
N VAL A 439 -5.99 7.48 12.82
CA VAL A 439 -4.91 7.69 13.78
C VAL A 439 -5.24 8.84 14.73
N GLY A 440 -5.13 8.60 16.04
CA GLY A 440 -5.48 9.58 17.07
C GLY A 440 -6.98 9.82 17.26
N ASP A 441 -7.83 8.86 16.90
CA ASP A 441 -9.30 8.98 16.92
C ASP A 441 -9.81 10.13 16.00
N ILE A 442 -9.08 10.31 14.90
CA ILE A 442 -9.37 11.32 13.87
C ILE A 442 -9.82 10.61 12.61
N GLU A 443 -11.11 10.72 12.30
CA GLU A 443 -11.70 10.11 11.12
C GLU A 443 -11.00 10.55 9.82
N ASN A 444 -10.75 9.57 8.95
CA ASN A 444 -10.07 9.71 7.66
C ASN A 444 -8.66 10.32 7.79
N HIS A 445 -7.99 10.09 8.91
CA HIS A 445 -6.57 10.38 9.07
C HIS A 445 -5.75 9.10 9.01
N TYR A 446 -4.83 9.03 8.05
CA TYR A 446 -4.02 7.85 7.79
C TYR A 446 -2.55 8.15 7.99
N VAL A 447 -1.84 7.16 8.53
CA VAL A 447 -0.38 7.11 8.51
C VAL A 447 0.04 5.90 7.66
N VAL A 448 0.98 6.11 6.73
CA VAL A 448 1.48 5.10 5.79
C VAL A 448 3.00 5.02 5.91
N TYR A 449 3.54 3.82 5.97
CA TYR A 449 4.97 3.54 6.07
C TYR A 449 5.35 2.47 5.06
N GLY A 450 6.42 2.69 4.30
CA GLY A 450 6.87 1.79 3.23
C GLY A 450 8.09 0.95 3.58
N GLY A 451 8.73 1.17 4.74
CA GLY A 451 10.03 0.62 5.09
C GLY A 451 9.99 -0.67 5.92
N TYR A 452 8.83 -1.31 6.05
CA TYR A 452 8.68 -2.56 6.81
C TYR A 452 9.03 -3.78 5.95
N ASP A 453 9.55 -4.84 6.58
CA ASP A 453 10.14 -5.98 5.88
C ASP A 453 9.16 -7.09 5.51
N GLN A 454 7.95 -7.08 6.06
CA GLN A 454 6.96 -8.15 5.80
C GLN A 454 5.83 -7.70 4.88
N TRP A 455 5.41 -6.45 5.01
CA TRP A 455 4.27 -5.90 4.29
C TRP A 455 4.57 -4.49 3.83
N ILE A 456 4.01 -4.09 2.69
CA ILE A 456 3.95 -2.69 2.26
C ILE A 456 2.49 -2.24 2.13
N GLY A 457 2.18 -1.13 2.80
CA GLY A 457 0.90 -0.45 2.74
C GLY A 457 0.89 0.63 1.66
N VAL A 458 -0.22 0.73 0.93
CA VAL A 458 -0.46 1.77 -0.07
C VAL A 458 -1.87 2.31 0.08
N MET A 459 -2.01 3.64 0.05
CA MET A 459 -3.33 4.27 -0.07
C MET A 459 -3.63 4.47 -1.55
N VAL A 460 -4.72 3.91 -2.05
CA VAL A 460 -5.06 3.90 -3.49
C VAL A 460 -6.44 4.49 -3.73
N ARG A 461 -6.59 5.27 -4.80
CA ARG A 461 -7.92 5.65 -5.26
C ARG A 461 -8.62 4.52 -6.01
N LEU A 462 -9.81 4.15 -5.56
CA LEU A 462 -10.74 3.26 -6.26
C LEU A 462 -12.10 3.94 -6.35
N GLY A 463 -12.55 4.23 -7.57
CA GLY A 463 -13.73 5.09 -7.77
C GLY A 463 -13.45 6.53 -7.32
N ASP A 464 -14.30 7.06 -6.44
CA ASP A 464 -14.24 8.40 -5.88
C ASP A 464 -13.57 8.47 -4.50
N LYS A 465 -13.05 7.35 -4.00
CA LYS A 465 -12.52 7.25 -2.62
C LYS A 465 -11.14 6.62 -2.55
N MET A 466 -10.43 6.89 -1.47
CA MET A 466 -9.15 6.27 -1.15
C MET A 466 -9.35 5.07 -0.23
N PHE A 467 -8.64 3.99 -0.52
CA PHE A 467 -8.67 2.78 0.28
C PHE A 467 -7.26 2.30 0.60
N PRO A 468 -7.07 1.68 1.77
CA PRO A 468 -5.83 0.98 2.08
C PRO A 468 -5.78 -0.38 1.38
N LEU A 469 -4.65 -0.65 0.74
CA LEU A 469 -4.24 -1.99 0.32
C LEU A 469 -2.87 -2.32 0.92
N ASN A 470 -2.61 -3.61 1.12
CA ASN A 470 -1.33 -4.11 1.59
C ASN A 470 -0.86 -5.30 0.74
N TYR A 471 0.44 -5.36 0.51
CA TYR A 471 1.09 -6.41 -0.27
C TYR A 471 2.23 -7.02 0.55
N PRO A 472 2.43 -8.34 0.46
CA PRO A 472 3.58 -8.97 1.07
C PRO A 472 4.86 -8.46 0.39
N VAL A 473 5.91 -8.28 1.17
CA VAL A 473 7.23 -7.93 0.64
C VAL A 473 7.84 -9.15 -0.04
N GLU A 474 8.52 -8.92 -1.16
CA GLU A 474 9.13 -9.95 -2.00
C GLU A 474 10.51 -9.44 -2.45
N PRO A 475 11.58 -10.25 -2.43
CA PRO A 475 12.90 -9.83 -2.92
C PRO A 475 12.92 -9.86 -4.45
N LEU A 476 12.27 -8.87 -5.05
CA LEU A 476 12.06 -8.77 -6.49
C LEU A 476 13.27 -8.28 -7.25
N LEU A 477 14.22 -7.59 -6.61
CA LEU A 477 15.38 -7.03 -7.28
C LEU A 477 16.18 -8.12 -8.02
N ASP A 478 16.61 -9.14 -7.29
CA ASP A 478 17.37 -10.27 -7.84
C ASP A 478 16.54 -11.05 -8.86
N TYR A 479 15.25 -11.27 -8.56
CA TYR A 479 14.36 -11.98 -9.48
C TYR A 479 14.19 -11.23 -10.81
N ILE A 480 13.95 -9.92 -10.78
CA ILE A 480 13.77 -9.11 -11.99
C ILE A 480 15.07 -9.07 -12.80
N ASN A 481 16.22 -8.96 -12.14
CA ASN A 481 17.51 -9.01 -12.81
C ASN A 481 17.75 -10.35 -13.51
N SER A 482 17.33 -11.48 -12.91
CA SER A 482 17.38 -12.79 -13.57
C SER A 482 16.45 -12.93 -14.79
N LEU A 483 15.46 -12.04 -14.96
CA LEU A 483 14.56 -12.03 -16.13
C LEU A 483 15.10 -11.18 -17.31
N ALA A 484 16.13 -10.38 -17.06
CA ALA A 484 16.74 -9.50 -18.06
C ALA A 484 17.76 -10.22 -18.96
N GLU A 485 18.11 -11.45 -18.62
CA GLU A 485 18.96 -12.36 -19.42
C GLU A 485 18.27 -12.93 -20.66
#